data_AF-A0A838VKS5-F1
#
_entry.id   AF-A0A838VKS5-F1
#
_cell.length_a   1.000
_cell.length_b   1.000
_cell.length_c   1.000
_cell.angle_alpha   90.00
_cell.angle_beta   90.00
_cell.angle_gamma   90.00
#
_symmetry.space_group_name_H-M   'P 1'
#
loop_
_entity.id
_entity.type
_entity.pdbx_description
1 polymer ?
#
loop_
_entity_poly.entity_id
_entity_poly.type
_entity_poly.pdbx_seq_one_letter_code
_entity_poly.pdbx_strand_id
1 'polypeptide(L)'
;HLSSLGGRSGMFVVNELLIAKGRSLDKITQAQTLKSYALLSLDLGKLAASQYLIEMVLAQALSEQPQEELYDLLNQHLQQLEELPRLDSWSVLRHLTQAIFHFLTLSGMTPEVQVCCLTGRALIPDFNESKSQVGFSVPAGGTLSLAAWQQNPEVVLSRRLNAIELAILQQLSLPQLEVFTTDQYNPSWLRVEQILRSYTQYHFERPIRSAALIDSYFDLLISTNHDATV
;
A
#
# COMPACT_ATOMS: atom_id res chain seq x y z
N HIS A 1 -19.54 -30.37 16.15
CA HIS A 1 -18.76 -29.65 17.18
C HIS A 1 -17.84 -28.66 16.47
N LEU A 2 -18.23 -27.39 16.38
CA LEU A 2 -17.28 -26.32 16.02
C LEU A 2 -16.40 -26.11 17.25
N SER A 3 -15.08 -26.29 17.12
CA SER A 3 -14.15 -26.02 18.23
C SER A 3 -14.29 -24.55 18.65
N SER A 4 -14.26 -24.25 19.95
CA SER A 4 -14.41 -22.86 20.44
C SER A 4 -13.28 -21.92 19.96
N LEU A 5 -12.17 -22.49 19.47
CA LEU A 5 -11.10 -21.75 18.80
C LEU A 5 -11.40 -21.43 17.33
N GLY A 6 -12.26 -22.21 16.64
CA GLY A 6 -12.45 -22.08 15.18
C GLY A 6 -12.94 -20.70 14.72
N GLY A 7 -13.84 -20.08 15.49
CA GLY A 7 -14.29 -18.70 15.22
C GLY A 7 -13.30 -17.62 15.65
N ARG A 8 -12.38 -17.94 16.57
CA ARG A 8 -11.37 -17.01 17.12
C ARG A 8 -10.07 -16.99 16.32
N SER A 9 -9.89 -17.97 15.44
CA SER A 9 -8.77 -18.07 14.48
C SER A 9 -9.17 -17.66 13.06
N GLY A 10 -10.24 -16.88 12.90
CA GLY A 10 -10.63 -16.31 11.61
C GLY A 10 -9.64 -15.26 11.11
N MET A 11 -9.70 -14.94 9.81
CA MET A 11 -8.93 -13.84 9.24
C MET A 11 -9.39 -12.50 9.84
N PHE A 12 -8.44 -11.58 10.03
CA PHE A 12 -8.69 -10.24 10.57
C PHE A 12 -9.31 -10.20 11.98
N VAL A 13 -8.92 -11.17 12.82
CA VAL A 13 -9.33 -11.22 14.23
C VAL A 13 -8.12 -10.90 15.11
N VAL A 14 -8.26 -9.88 15.95
CA VAL A 14 -7.29 -9.53 16.98
C VAL A 14 -7.62 -10.32 18.24
N ASN A 15 -6.62 -11.04 18.75
CA ASN A 15 -6.77 -11.84 19.96
C ASN A 15 -5.70 -11.48 20.99
N GLU A 16 -6.09 -11.54 22.26
CA GLU A 16 -5.19 -11.78 23.37
C GLU A 16 -4.96 -13.30 23.47
N LEU A 17 -3.70 -13.71 23.41
CA LEU A 17 -3.31 -15.12 23.39
C LEU A 17 -2.45 -15.46 24.61
N LEU A 18 -2.79 -16.55 25.29
CA LEU A 18 -1.87 -17.20 26.21
C LEU A 18 -1.12 -18.28 25.45
N ILE A 19 0.20 -18.16 25.40
CA ILE A 19 1.08 -19.04 24.64
C ILE A 19 2.00 -19.79 25.60
N ALA A 20 2.00 -21.12 25.50
CA ALA A 20 2.94 -21.99 26.20
C ALA A 20 4.06 -22.43 25.25
N LYS A 21 5.31 -22.26 25.68
CA LYS A 21 6.47 -22.61 24.86
C LYS A 21 6.51 -24.11 24.54
N GLY A 22 6.58 -24.45 23.27
CA GLY A 22 6.65 -25.82 22.79
C GLY A 22 8.07 -26.29 22.47
N ARG A 23 8.22 -27.55 22.05
CA ARG A 23 9.52 -28.09 21.57
C ARG A 23 9.86 -27.65 20.16
N SER A 24 8.85 -27.41 19.32
CA SER A 24 9.00 -27.01 17.92
C SER A 24 8.07 -25.85 17.58
N LEU A 25 6.79 -25.97 17.90
CA LEU A 25 5.80 -24.91 17.81
C LEU A 25 5.22 -24.62 19.17
N ASP A 26 5.05 -23.34 19.46
CA ASP A 26 4.36 -22.90 20.66
C ASP A 26 2.87 -23.23 20.60
N LYS A 27 2.29 -23.49 21.77
CA LYS A 27 0.91 -23.90 21.91
C LYS A 27 0.06 -22.75 22.42
N ILE A 28 -0.98 -22.39 21.67
CA ILE A 28 -2.02 -21.49 22.14
C ILE A 28 -2.86 -22.25 23.19
N THR A 29 -2.79 -21.84 24.44
CA THR A 29 -3.56 -22.43 25.54
C THR A 29 -4.87 -21.70 25.79
N GLN A 30 -4.91 -20.39 25.51
CA GLN A 30 -6.12 -19.58 25.57
C GLN A 30 -6.10 -18.55 24.43
N ALA A 31 -7.29 -18.20 23.94
CA ALA A 31 -7.49 -17.15 22.95
C ALA A 31 -8.76 -16.37 23.30
N GLN A 32 -8.61 -15.07 23.53
CA GLN A 32 -9.71 -14.14 23.74
C GLN A 32 -9.72 -13.13 22.60
N THR A 33 -10.82 -13.06 21.86
CA THR A 33 -10.98 -12.06 20.81
C THR A 33 -11.18 -10.68 21.43
N LEU A 34 -10.31 -9.75 21.07
CA LEU A 34 -10.41 -8.34 21.45
C LEU A 34 -11.19 -7.56 20.40
N LYS A 35 -10.97 -7.87 19.12
CA LYS A 35 -11.58 -7.18 17.98
C LYS A 35 -11.68 -8.09 16.77
N SER A 36 -12.70 -7.88 15.94
CA SER A 36 -12.87 -8.57 14.67
C SER A 36 -13.26 -7.58 13.59
N TYR A 37 -12.52 -7.57 12.48
CA TYR A 37 -12.80 -6.75 11.30
C TYR A 37 -13.62 -7.55 10.28
N ALA A 38 -14.80 -8.00 10.70
CA ALA A 38 -15.61 -8.96 9.95
C ALA A 38 -16.10 -8.45 8.60
N LEU A 39 -16.24 -7.13 8.42
CA LEU A 39 -16.78 -6.54 7.20
C LEU A 39 -15.73 -6.49 6.07
N LEU A 40 -14.44 -6.60 6.38
CA LEU A 40 -13.38 -6.65 5.36
C LEU A 40 -13.55 -7.84 4.41
N SER A 41 -13.99 -8.98 4.94
CA SER A 41 -14.21 -10.20 4.15
C SER A 41 -15.48 -10.18 3.30
N LEU A 42 -16.37 -9.19 3.50
CA LEU A 42 -17.63 -9.06 2.76
C LEU A 42 -17.49 -8.22 1.49
N ASP A 43 -16.34 -7.62 1.26
CA ASP A 43 -16.02 -6.77 0.11
C ASP A 43 -14.69 -7.24 -0.49
N LEU A 44 -14.71 -7.61 -1.77
CA LEU A 44 -13.53 -8.19 -2.42
C LEU A 44 -12.35 -7.22 -2.49
N GLY A 45 -12.62 -5.93 -2.73
CA GLY A 45 -11.57 -4.91 -2.78
C GLY A 45 -10.93 -4.73 -1.40
N LYS A 46 -11.75 -4.62 -0.35
CA LYS A 46 -11.24 -4.49 1.03
C LYS A 46 -10.48 -5.73 1.49
N LEU A 47 -10.98 -6.92 1.16
CA LEU A 47 -10.32 -8.19 1.44
C LEU A 47 -8.93 -8.23 0.79
N ALA A 48 -8.84 -7.92 -0.51
CA ALA A 48 -7.59 -7.90 -1.26
C ALA A 48 -6.59 -6.88 -0.67
N ALA A 49 -7.05 -5.65 -0.39
CA ALA A 49 -6.21 -4.61 0.20
C ALA A 49 -5.72 -5.01 1.61
N SER A 50 -6.57 -5.63 2.42
CA SER A 50 -6.20 -6.09 3.77
C SER A 50 -5.16 -7.20 3.73
N GLN A 51 -5.30 -8.17 2.81
CA GLN A 51 -4.31 -9.22 2.62
C GLN A 51 -2.97 -8.67 2.15
N TYR A 52 -2.99 -7.67 1.26
CA TYR A 52 -1.80 -6.94 0.82
C TYR A 52 -1.05 -6.35 2.01
N LEU A 53 -1.72 -5.53 2.82
CA LEU A 53 -1.08 -4.87 3.95
C LEU A 53 -0.53 -5.89 4.96
N ILE A 54 -1.25 -6.99 5.22
CA ILE A 54 -0.77 -8.06 6.10
C ILE A 54 0.48 -8.73 5.52
N GLU A 55 0.52 -9.03 4.22
CA GLU A 55 1.70 -9.64 3.60
C GLU A 55 2.92 -8.71 3.68
N MET A 56 2.73 -7.40 3.46
CA MET A 56 3.79 -6.41 3.68
C MET A 56 4.30 -6.39 5.11
N VAL A 57 3.39 -6.35 6.10
CA VAL A 57 3.76 -6.37 7.52
C VAL A 57 4.53 -7.64 7.86
N LEU A 58 4.09 -8.80 7.37
CA LEU A 58 4.80 -10.07 7.56
C LEU A 58 6.18 -10.10 6.88
N ALA A 59 6.38 -9.35 5.80
CA ALA A 59 7.66 -9.27 5.11
C ALA A 59 8.70 -8.46 5.92
N GLN A 60 8.28 -7.44 6.68
CA GLN A 60 9.18 -6.59 7.46
C GLN A 60 9.24 -6.93 8.96
N ALA A 61 8.26 -7.67 9.50
CA ALA A 61 8.20 -7.99 10.92
C ALA A 61 9.38 -8.85 11.37
N LEU A 62 10.05 -8.42 12.45
CA LEU A 62 11.12 -9.16 13.10
C LEU A 62 10.56 -10.28 13.99
N SER A 63 11.17 -11.45 13.94
CA SER A 63 10.78 -12.60 14.76
C SER A 63 11.17 -12.39 16.22
N GLU A 64 10.29 -12.80 17.14
CA GLU A 64 10.50 -12.73 18.60
C GLU A 64 10.82 -11.32 19.16
N GLN A 65 10.43 -10.25 18.43
CA GLN A 65 10.61 -8.88 18.87
C GLN A 65 9.28 -8.12 18.88
N PRO A 66 8.93 -7.45 20.00
CA PRO A 66 7.76 -6.60 20.06
C PRO A 66 7.93 -5.40 19.12
N GLN A 67 6.93 -5.16 18.28
CA GLN A 67 6.89 -4.07 17.29
C GLN A 67 5.52 -3.39 17.39
N GLU A 68 5.29 -2.67 18.50
CA GLU A 68 4.00 -2.05 18.83
C GLU A 68 3.56 -1.05 17.75
N GLU A 69 4.46 -0.18 17.28
CA GLU A 69 4.14 0.81 16.25
C GLU A 69 3.66 0.17 14.92
N LEU A 70 4.28 -0.94 14.52
CA LEU A 70 3.89 -1.69 13.32
C LEU A 70 2.51 -2.33 13.49
N TYR A 71 2.27 -2.91 14.66
CA TYR A 71 1.00 -3.51 15.01
C TYR A 71 -0.13 -2.48 15.05
N ASP A 72 0.10 -1.33 15.69
CA ASP A 72 -0.89 -0.26 15.80
C ASP A 72 -1.21 0.36 14.44
N LEU A 73 -0.19 0.60 13.61
CA LEU A 73 -0.37 1.12 12.25
C LEU A 73 -1.20 0.16 11.38
N LEU A 74 -0.96 -1.16 11.48
CA LEU A 74 -1.79 -2.16 10.81
C LEU A 74 -3.24 -2.12 11.29
N ASN A 75 -3.48 -2.10 12.59
CA ASN A 75 -4.84 -2.06 13.13
C ASN A 75 -5.59 -0.78 12.75
N GLN A 76 -4.89 0.35 12.68
CA GLN A 76 -5.43 1.61 12.19
C GLN A 76 -5.86 1.50 10.73
N HIS A 77 -4.99 1.02 9.84
CA HIS A 77 -5.33 0.91 8.43
C HIS A 77 -6.42 -0.14 8.14
N LEU A 78 -6.46 -1.26 8.88
CA LEU A 78 -7.55 -2.24 8.80
C LEU A 78 -8.88 -1.65 9.25
N GLN A 79 -8.90 -0.85 10.32
CA GLN A 79 -10.11 -0.15 10.77
C GLN A 79 -10.62 0.81 9.71
N GLN A 80 -9.74 1.66 9.18
CA GLN A 80 -10.10 2.64 8.17
C GLN A 80 -10.61 1.98 6.89
N LEU A 81 -9.96 0.90 6.42
CA LEU A 81 -10.46 0.09 5.30
C LEU A 81 -11.87 -0.44 5.56
N GLU A 82 -12.13 -0.94 6.77
CA GLU A 82 -13.43 -1.49 7.13
C GLU A 82 -14.54 -0.44 7.06
N GLU A 83 -14.23 0.80 7.47
CA GLU A 83 -15.15 1.94 7.50
C GLU A 83 -15.42 2.58 6.13
N LEU A 84 -14.59 2.31 5.10
CA LEU A 84 -14.78 2.87 3.77
C LEU A 84 -16.17 2.54 3.17
N PRO A 85 -16.75 3.40 2.32
CA PRO A 85 -17.98 3.09 1.61
C PRO A 85 -17.83 1.85 0.71
N ARG A 86 -18.81 0.92 0.74
CA ARG A 86 -18.77 -0.32 -0.06
C ARG A 86 -18.88 -0.12 -1.58
N LEU A 87 -19.43 1.01 -2.02
CA LEU A 87 -19.68 1.28 -3.44
C LEU A 87 -18.57 2.12 -4.10
N ASP A 88 -17.50 2.44 -3.36
CA ASP A 88 -16.36 3.21 -3.87
C ASP A 88 -15.08 2.36 -3.85
N SER A 89 -14.93 1.52 -4.87
CA SER A 89 -13.74 0.70 -5.07
C SER A 89 -12.45 1.52 -5.16
N TRP A 90 -12.52 2.73 -5.72
CA TRP A 90 -11.34 3.59 -5.84
C TRP A 90 -10.89 4.12 -4.49
N SER A 91 -11.80 4.36 -3.53
CA SER A 91 -11.42 4.71 -2.16
C SER A 91 -10.52 3.65 -1.52
N VAL A 92 -10.78 2.36 -1.79
CA VAL A 92 -9.96 1.25 -1.30
C VAL A 92 -8.54 1.33 -1.88
N LEU A 93 -8.40 1.61 -3.18
CA LEU A 93 -7.09 1.74 -3.82
C LEU A 93 -6.31 2.95 -3.29
N ARG A 94 -6.97 4.10 -3.13
CA ARG A 94 -6.36 5.32 -2.56
C ARG A 94 -5.83 5.05 -1.17
N HIS A 95 -6.66 4.42 -0.33
CA HIS A 95 -6.30 4.05 1.04
C HIS A 95 -5.15 3.04 1.08
N LEU A 96 -5.21 1.99 0.25
CA LEU A 96 -4.13 1.01 0.14
C LEU A 96 -2.81 1.68 -0.25
N THR A 97 -2.84 2.56 -1.24
CA THR A 97 -1.65 3.28 -1.74
C THR A 97 -1.02 4.14 -0.64
N GLN A 98 -1.85 4.85 0.13
CA GLN A 98 -1.39 5.64 1.28
C GLN A 98 -0.81 4.74 2.38
N ALA A 99 -1.50 3.65 2.73
CA ALA A 99 -1.04 2.71 3.73
C ALA A 99 0.32 2.09 3.37
N ILE A 100 0.56 1.73 2.11
CA ILE A 100 1.87 1.26 1.63
C ILE A 100 2.96 2.31 1.93
N PHE A 101 2.70 3.58 1.62
CA PHE A 101 3.65 4.67 1.90
C PHE A 101 3.92 4.85 3.39
N HIS A 102 2.89 4.73 4.24
CA HIS A 102 3.06 4.79 5.69
C HIS A 102 3.90 3.63 6.24
N PHE A 103 3.70 2.40 5.76
CA PHE A 103 4.53 1.26 6.18
C PHE A 103 5.98 1.38 5.70
N LEU A 104 6.21 1.88 4.49
CA LEU A 104 7.55 2.21 4.01
C LEU A 104 8.21 3.29 4.88
N THR A 105 7.43 4.27 5.35
CA THR A 105 7.93 5.31 6.25
C THR A 105 8.28 4.77 7.62
N LEU A 106 7.42 3.93 8.20
CA LEU A 106 7.67 3.30 9.49
C LEU A 106 8.92 2.39 9.45
N SER A 107 9.19 1.73 8.32
CA SER A 107 10.38 0.89 8.14
C SER A 107 11.65 1.66 7.81
N GLY A 108 11.61 3.00 7.75
CA GLY A 108 12.76 3.84 7.40
C GLY A 108 13.13 3.79 5.92
N MET A 109 12.20 3.34 5.07
CA MET A 109 12.37 3.18 3.62
C MET A 109 11.49 4.16 2.84
N THR A 110 11.20 5.35 3.37
CA THR A 110 10.37 6.34 2.67
C THR A 110 10.97 6.70 1.31
N PRO A 111 10.23 6.60 0.19
CA PRO A 111 10.71 7.08 -1.09
C PRO A 111 10.72 8.62 -1.11
N GLU A 112 11.76 9.21 -1.69
CA GLU A 112 11.86 10.66 -1.89
C GLU A 112 10.95 11.12 -3.04
N VAL A 113 9.94 11.91 -2.72
CA VAL A 113 8.89 12.32 -3.66
C VAL A 113 8.80 13.84 -3.85
N GLN A 114 9.46 14.63 -3.00
CA GLN A 114 9.39 16.09 -3.00
C GLN A 114 10.53 16.72 -3.82
N VAL A 115 11.72 16.13 -3.74
CA VAL A 115 12.92 16.64 -4.42
C VAL A 115 13.53 15.61 -5.36
N CYS A 116 14.26 16.09 -6.36
CA CYS A 116 15.04 15.23 -7.25
C CYS A 116 16.25 14.63 -6.53
N CYS A 117 16.37 13.30 -6.47
CA CYS A 117 17.47 12.61 -5.78
C CYS A 117 18.88 12.98 -6.32
N LEU A 118 18.98 13.47 -7.56
CA LEU A 118 20.27 13.85 -8.17
C LEU A 118 20.66 15.30 -7.93
N THR A 119 19.68 16.20 -7.76
CA THR A 119 19.95 17.65 -7.73
C THR A 119 19.54 18.31 -6.43
N GLY A 120 18.75 17.64 -5.59
CA GLY A 120 18.16 18.19 -4.36
C GLY A 120 17.14 19.30 -4.61
N ARG A 121 16.75 19.57 -5.86
CA ARG A 121 15.77 20.62 -6.19
C ARG A 121 14.36 20.06 -6.09
N ALA A 122 13.43 20.88 -5.58
CA ALA A 122 12.02 20.55 -5.53
C ALA A 122 11.47 20.21 -6.92
N LEU A 123 10.61 19.19 -6.96
CA LEU A 123 9.86 18.79 -8.13
C LEU A 123 8.41 19.23 -7.93
N ILE A 124 7.92 20.08 -8.83
CA ILE A 124 6.56 20.63 -8.76
C ILE A 124 5.74 19.99 -9.87
N PRO A 125 4.58 19.39 -9.57
CA PRO A 125 3.64 18.91 -10.59
C PRO A 125 3.24 20.05 -11.53
N ASP A 126 3.47 19.88 -12.83
CA ASP A 126 3.04 20.84 -13.87
C ASP A 126 1.82 20.31 -14.62
N PHE A 127 0.65 20.88 -14.31
CA PHE A 127 -0.62 20.51 -14.94
C PHE A 127 -0.91 21.25 -16.26
N ASN A 128 -0.10 22.26 -16.61
CA ASN A 128 -0.31 23.06 -17.82
C ASN A 128 0.40 22.43 -19.03
N GLU A 129 1.50 21.73 -18.80
CA GLU A 129 2.28 21.07 -19.85
C GLU A 129 1.96 19.58 -19.93
N SER A 130 1.15 19.20 -20.93
CA SER A 130 0.71 17.80 -21.17
C SER A 130 1.84 16.75 -21.31
N LYS A 131 3.08 17.19 -21.54
CA LYS A 131 4.26 16.31 -21.71
C LYS A 131 5.27 16.42 -20.57
N SER A 132 5.03 17.27 -19.57
CA SER A 132 5.92 17.40 -18.43
C SER A 132 5.90 16.10 -17.63
N GLN A 133 7.09 15.56 -17.37
CA GLN A 133 7.27 14.29 -16.70
C GLN A 133 8.46 14.36 -15.75
N VAL A 134 8.37 13.59 -14.68
CA VAL A 134 9.50 13.29 -13.80
C VAL A 134 9.86 11.81 -13.92
N GLY A 135 11.07 11.47 -13.52
CA GLY A 135 11.49 10.08 -13.35
C GLY A 135 11.21 9.58 -11.95
N PHE A 136 11.17 8.26 -11.79
CA PHE A 136 11.30 7.59 -10.51
C PHE A 136 12.29 6.44 -10.67
N SER A 137 13.21 6.35 -9.73
CA SER A 137 14.24 5.33 -9.66
C SER A 137 14.11 4.60 -8.35
N VAL A 138 13.78 3.31 -8.42
CA VAL A 138 13.72 2.45 -7.24
C VAL A 138 15.10 2.37 -6.57
N PRO A 139 16.22 2.08 -7.28
CA PRO A 139 17.53 2.02 -6.64
C PRO A 139 18.05 3.38 -6.13
N ALA A 140 17.68 4.50 -6.77
CA ALA A 140 18.07 5.83 -6.29
C ALA A 140 17.13 6.39 -5.21
N GLY A 141 16.16 5.60 -4.75
CA GLY A 141 15.32 5.92 -3.59
C GLY A 141 14.14 6.85 -3.87
N GLY A 142 13.85 7.24 -5.12
CA GLY A 142 12.77 8.18 -5.37
C GLY A 142 12.75 8.89 -6.72
N THR A 143 12.22 10.10 -6.71
CA THR A 143 11.92 10.90 -7.88
C THR A 143 13.16 11.60 -8.46
N LEU A 144 13.19 11.74 -9.79
CA LEU A 144 14.29 12.35 -10.54
C LEU A 144 13.76 13.41 -11.50
N SER A 145 14.50 14.51 -11.64
CA SER A 145 14.35 15.38 -12.80
C SER A 145 14.87 14.65 -14.06
N LEU A 146 14.07 14.61 -15.12
CA LEU A 146 14.49 13.96 -16.37
C LEU A 146 15.70 14.65 -17.01
N ALA A 147 15.83 15.97 -16.87
CA ALA A 147 17.00 16.72 -17.35
C ALA A 147 18.28 16.34 -16.59
N ALA A 148 18.17 16.13 -15.27
CA ALA A 148 19.30 15.68 -14.45
C ALA A 148 19.68 14.23 -14.77
N TRP A 149 18.69 13.35 -14.94
CA TRP A 149 18.91 11.97 -15.33
C TRP A 149 19.59 11.83 -16.69
N GLN A 150 19.25 12.67 -17.68
CA GLN A 150 19.92 12.68 -18.98
C GLN A 150 21.44 12.98 -18.90
N GLN A 151 21.88 13.65 -17.84
CA GLN A 151 23.29 13.94 -17.56
C GLN A 151 23.96 12.84 -16.73
N ASN A 152 23.19 11.90 -16.17
CA ASN A 152 23.64 10.80 -15.30
C ASN A 152 22.97 9.48 -15.73
N PRO A 153 23.23 9.00 -16.97
CA PRO A 153 22.51 7.87 -17.57
C PRO A 153 22.78 6.51 -16.89
N GLU A 154 23.81 6.43 -16.03
CA GLU A 154 24.08 5.26 -15.19
C GLU A 154 23.03 5.05 -14.10
N VAL A 155 22.28 6.09 -13.74
CA VAL A 155 21.18 5.99 -12.78
C VAL A 155 19.99 5.31 -13.45
N VAL A 156 19.55 4.20 -12.86
CA VAL A 156 18.43 3.41 -13.39
C VAL A 156 17.13 4.21 -13.30
N LEU A 157 16.49 4.47 -14.44
CA LEU A 157 15.14 5.03 -14.48
C LEU A 157 14.11 3.90 -14.47
N SER A 158 13.38 3.74 -13.36
CA SER A 158 12.39 2.65 -13.21
C SER A 158 11.07 2.98 -13.89
N ARG A 159 10.55 4.21 -13.72
CA ARG A 159 9.33 4.69 -14.39
C ARG A 159 9.41 6.19 -14.69
N ARG A 160 8.56 6.64 -15.62
CA ARG A 160 8.24 8.06 -15.83
C ARG A 160 6.86 8.33 -15.27
N LEU A 161 6.71 9.50 -14.64
CA LEU A 161 5.49 9.93 -13.99
C LEU A 161 4.99 11.20 -14.64
N ASN A 162 3.68 11.29 -14.86
CA ASN A 162 3.02 12.55 -15.19
C ASN A 162 2.77 13.40 -13.94
N ALA A 163 2.27 14.62 -14.12
CA ALA A 163 2.00 15.55 -13.03
C ALA A 163 0.97 15.02 -12.00
N ILE A 164 -0.06 14.29 -12.43
CA ILE A 164 -1.07 13.70 -11.54
C ILE A 164 -0.45 12.59 -10.68
N GLU A 165 0.34 11.71 -11.28
CA GLU A 165 1.03 10.62 -10.58
C GLU A 165 2.04 11.16 -9.56
N LEU A 166 2.79 12.22 -9.91
CA LEU A 166 3.69 12.91 -8.98
C LEU A 166 2.91 13.59 -7.84
N ALA A 167 1.84 14.31 -8.15
CA ALA A 167 1.01 14.97 -7.15
C ALA A 167 0.40 13.97 -6.17
N ILE A 168 -0.08 12.83 -6.67
CA ILE A 168 -0.57 11.73 -5.83
C ILE A 168 0.52 11.23 -4.89
N LEU A 169 1.74 10.95 -5.39
CA LEU A 169 2.85 10.50 -4.54
C LEU A 169 3.20 11.53 -3.45
N GLN A 170 3.25 12.81 -3.80
CA GLN A 170 3.67 13.89 -2.90
C GLN A 170 2.72 14.14 -1.72
N GLN A 171 1.45 13.77 -1.85
CA GLN A 171 0.48 13.90 -0.76
C GLN A 171 0.36 12.65 0.13
N LEU A 172 0.99 11.52 -0.21
CA LEU A 172 0.79 10.27 0.56
C LEU A 172 1.32 10.33 1.98
N SER A 173 2.19 11.30 2.30
CA SER A 173 2.63 11.58 3.67
C SER A 173 1.62 12.40 4.49
N LEU A 174 0.59 12.97 3.86
CA LEU A 174 -0.41 13.77 4.54
C LEU A 174 -1.42 12.87 5.26
N PRO A 175 -1.93 13.26 6.44
CA PRO A 175 -2.95 12.49 7.15
C PRO A 175 -4.26 12.34 6.38
N GLN A 176 -4.57 13.30 5.51
CA GLN A 176 -5.77 13.32 4.66
C GLN A 176 -5.34 13.68 3.24
N LEU A 177 -5.89 12.95 2.27
CA LEU A 177 -5.61 13.18 0.84
C LEU A 177 -6.38 14.41 0.34
N GLU A 178 -5.77 15.16 -0.57
CA GLU A 178 -6.37 16.36 -1.14
C GLU A 178 -7.43 16.01 -2.20
N VAL A 179 -8.54 16.74 -2.17
CA VAL A 179 -9.77 16.42 -2.93
C VAL A 179 -9.55 16.35 -4.45
N PHE A 180 -8.64 17.14 -5.02
CA PHE A 180 -8.43 17.16 -6.48
C PHE A 180 -7.82 15.87 -7.04
N THR A 181 -7.26 15.01 -6.17
CA THR A 181 -6.78 13.68 -6.58
C THR A 181 -7.83 12.59 -6.40
N THR A 182 -8.99 12.93 -5.83
CA THR A 182 -10.03 11.98 -5.41
C THR A 182 -11.17 11.82 -6.42
N ASP A 183 -11.02 12.35 -7.64
CA ASP A 183 -11.95 12.10 -8.75
C ASP A 183 -12.33 10.62 -8.82
N GLN A 184 -13.63 10.33 -8.96
CA GLN A 184 -14.22 9.00 -8.77
C GLN A 184 -13.54 7.92 -9.61
N TYR A 185 -13.03 8.28 -10.80
CA TYR A 185 -12.22 7.42 -11.65
C TYR A 185 -10.90 8.11 -12.00
N ASN A 186 -9.79 7.67 -11.40
CA ASN A 186 -8.46 8.17 -11.74
C ASN A 186 -7.45 7.00 -11.78
N PRO A 187 -7.11 6.46 -12.97
CA PRO A 187 -6.23 5.30 -13.11
C PRO A 187 -4.78 5.58 -12.69
N SER A 188 -4.41 6.84 -12.47
CA SER A 188 -3.09 7.22 -11.95
C SER A 188 -2.83 6.61 -10.57
N TRP A 189 -3.88 6.38 -9.76
CA TRP A 189 -3.73 5.70 -8.46
C TRP A 189 -3.21 4.28 -8.59
N LEU A 190 -3.67 3.51 -9.58
CA LEU A 190 -3.18 2.16 -9.81
C LEU A 190 -1.70 2.17 -10.23
N ARG A 191 -1.31 3.15 -11.04
CA ARG A 191 0.10 3.32 -11.44
C ARG A 191 0.99 3.71 -10.26
N VAL A 192 0.51 4.58 -9.38
CA VAL A 192 1.25 4.98 -8.17
C VAL A 192 1.37 3.82 -7.19
N GLU A 193 0.30 3.05 -6.98
CA GLU A 193 0.36 1.79 -6.22
C GLU A 193 1.43 0.86 -6.80
N GLN A 194 1.46 0.63 -8.12
CA GLN A 194 2.45 -0.25 -8.75
C GLN A 194 3.89 0.26 -8.61
N ILE A 195 4.11 1.59 -8.55
CA ILE A 195 5.42 2.18 -8.27
C ILE A 195 5.84 1.82 -6.84
N LEU A 196 4.97 2.08 -5.86
CA LEU A 196 5.24 1.76 -4.45
C LEU A 196 5.38 0.26 -4.22
N ARG A 197 4.61 -0.58 -4.91
CA ARG A 197 4.76 -2.04 -4.92
C ARG A 197 6.14 -2.45 -5.39
N SER A 198 6.57 -1.92 -6.54
CA SER A 198 7.89 -2.24 -7.11
C SER A 198 9.01 -1.81 -6.17
N TYR A 199 8.87 -0.65 -5.55
CA TYR A 199 9.78 -0.13 -4.55
C TYR A 199 9.82 -1.00 -3.29
N THR A 200 8.66 -1.38 -2.75
CA THR A 200 8.54 -2.27 -1.58
C THR A 200 9.19 -3.62 -1.84
N GLN A 201 8.91 -4.25 -2.98
CA GLN A 201 9.47 -5.56 -3.33
C GLN A 201 11.00 -5.51 -3.51
N TYR A 202 11.53 -4.39 -3.99
CA TYR A 202 12.96 -4.17 -4.10
C TYR A 202 13.63 -4.13 -2.72
N HIS A 203 13.08 -3.32 -1.80
CA HIS A 203 13.67 -3.17 -0.47
C HIS A 203 13.44 -4.37 0.46
N PHE A 204 12.33 -5.09 0.31
CA PHE A 204 12.05 -6.30 1.08
C PHE A 204 12.65 -7.55 0.44
N GLU A 205 13.22 -7.44 -0.77
CA GLU A 205 13.78 -8.54 -1.56
C GLU A 205 12.81 -9.72 -1.75
N ARG A 206 11.51 -9.43 -1.76
CA ARG A 206 10.43 -10.43 -1.79
C ARG A 206 9.25 -9.91 -2.59
N PRO A 207 8.57 -10.77 -3.38
CA PRO A 207 7.34 -10.38 -4.06
C PRO A 207 6.19 -10.22 -3.07
N ILE A 208 5.23 -9.36 -3.40
CA ILE A 208 3.94 -9.25 -2.69
C ILE A 208 2.90 -10.01 -3.51
N ARG A 209 2.60 -11.24 -3.10
CA ARG A 209 1.77 -12.19 -3.87
C ARG A 209 0.31 -11.77 -3.91
N SER A 210 -0.20 -11.28 -2.78
CA SER A 210 -1.57 -10.75 -2.64
C SER A 210 -1.85 -9.54 -3.54
N ALA A 211 -0.81 -8.86 -4.04
CA ALA A 211 -0.97 -7.74 -4.95
C ALA A 211 -1.63 -8.13 -6.28
N ALA A 212 -1.52 -9.40 -6.70
CA ALA A 212 -2.23 -9.92 -7.87
C ALA A 212 -3.77 -9.88 -7.72
N LEU A 213 -4.29 -9.88 -6.49
CA LEU A 213 -5.73 -9.74 -6.21
C LEU A 213 -6.20 -8.32 -6.52
N ILE A 214 -5.38 -7.31 -6.23
CA ILE A 214 -5.66 -5.91 -6.56
C ILE A 214 -5.68 -5.72 -8.07
N ASP A 215 -4.68 -6.26 -8.78
CA ASP A 215 -4.63 -6.16 -10.25
C ASP A 215 -5.89 -6.77 -10.88
N SER A 216 -6.22 -8.01 -10.51
CA SER A 216 -7.39 -8.72 -11.02
C SER A 216 -8.71 -7.98 -10.73
N TYR A 217 -8.83 -7.38 -9.54
CA TYR A 217 -10.03 -6.64 -9.14
C TYR A 217 -10.19 -5.35 -9.94
N PHE A 218 -9.13 -4.55 -10.10
CA PHE A 218 -9.21 -3.28 -10.82
C PHE A 218 -9.24 -3.46 -12.34
N ASP A 219 -8.61 -4.50 -12.89
CA ASP A 219 -8.72 -4.83 -14.32
C ASP A 219 -10.18 -5.12 -14.69
N LEU A 220 -10.90 -5.90 -13.85
CA LEU A 220 -12.32 -6.16 -14.03
C LEU A 220 -13.13 -4.86 -14.00
N LEU A 221 -12.92 -4.00 -13.00
CA LEU A 221 -13.64 -2.73 -12.87
C LEU A 221 -13.41 -1.79 -14.06
N ILE A 222 -12.18 -1.72 -14.56
CA ILE A 222 -11.84 -0.89 -15.72
C ILE A 222 -12.52 -1.44 -16.98
N SER A 223 -12.51 -2.77 -17.19
CA SER A 223 -13.19 -3.39 -18.34
C SER A 223 -14.71 -3.14 -18.33
N THR A 224 -15.36 -3.27 -17.16
CA THR A 224 -16.82 -3.06 -17.05
C THR A 224 -17.26 -1.62 -17.27
N ASN A 225 -16.41 -0.64 -16.91
CA ASN A 225 -16.72 0.76 -17.15
C ASN A 225 -16.54 1.16 -18.62
N HIS A 226 -15.65 0.49 -19.35
CA HIS A 226 -15.47 0.72 -20.77
C HIS A 226 -16.67 0.21 -21.58
N ASP A 227 -17.23 -0.97 -21.23
CA ASP A 227 -18.42 -1.52 -21.89
C ASP A 227 -19.71 -0.74 -21.60
N ALA A 228 -19.79 -0.03 -20.47
CA ALA A 228 -20.95 0.79 -20.12
C ALA A 228 -20.99 2.17 -20.81
N THR A 229 -19.91 2.56 -21.51
CA THR A 229 -19.75 3.87 -22.17
C THR A 229 -19.69 3.79 -23.70
N VAL A 230 -19.91 2.60 -24.29
CA VAL A 230 -19.98 2.34 -25.74
C VAL A 230 -21.41 2.07 -26.18
#